data_AF-A0AAU5I694-F1
#
_entry.id   AF-A0AAU5I694-F1
#
_cell.length_a   1.000
_cell.length_b   1.000
_cell.length_c   1.000
_cell.angle_alpha   90.00
_cell.angle_beta   90.00
_cell.angle_gamma   90.00
#
_symmetry.space_group_name_H-M   'P 1'
#
loop_
_entity.id
_entity.type
_entity.pdbx_description
1 polymer ?
#
loop_
_entity_poly.entity_id
_entity_poly.type
_entity_poly.pdbx_seq_one_letter_code
_entity_poly.pdbx_strand_id
1 'polypeptide(L)'
;MTDGTTWLADRQSIAFGGYHVVLARRLSPQELAKRLAAALRYDTEHIVVPVGDHTGASLLELMDDYDDVGLRLGSVGGWTYAVAYGGWPAEFGPLTPVSLGGADVCLLEYEEENGKPVPPQFAYFHDGRLLAAFNLHMDGSWGYEKVEGDPATAARLQERLTAAGLPDPERNRREVHRAALGVVEEFFGLTLPRDPIVSGTLPAVLLEPA
;
A
#
# COMPACT_ATOMS: atom_id res chain seq x y z
N MET A 1 11.44 18.50 1.16
CA MET A 1 9.98 18.43 0.96
C MET A 1 9.70 17.04 0.46
N THR A 2 8.70 16.35 0.99
CA THR A 2 8.30 15.02 0.55
C THR A 2 7.09 15.15 -0.38
N ASP A 3 6.97 14.28 -1.37
CA ASP A 3 6.00 14.43 -2.47
C ASP A 3 4.54 14.11 -2.10
N GLY A 4 4.28 13.68 -0.86
CA GLY A 4 2.98 13.16 -0.45
C GLY A 4 2.71 11.75 -1.00
N THR A 5 1.45 11.32 -1.04
CA THR A 5 1.01 10.06 -1.63
C THR A 5 0.23 10.27 -2.92
N THR A 6 -0.24 11.50 -3.19
CA THR A 6 -1.14 11.82 -4.30
C THR A 6 -0.60 11.52 -5.70
N TRP A 7 0.73 11.40 -5.85
CA TRP A 7 1.36 10.99 -7.11
C TRP A 7 1.08 9.54 -7.50
N LEU A 8 0.65 8.68 -6.56
CA LEU A 8 0.23 7.31 -6.84
C LEU A 8 -1.00 7.23 -7.77
N ALA A 9 -1.78 8.32 -7.88
CA ALA A 9 -2.90 8.41 -8.83
C ALA A 9 -2.45 8.54 -10.30
N ASP A 10 -1.17 8.82 -10.57
CA ASP A 10 -0.64 8.77 -11.93
C ASP A 10 -0.68 7.31 -12.43
N ARG A 11 -0.88 7.11 -13.74
CA ARG A 11 -0.85 5.76 -14.33
C ARG A 11 0.55 5.18 -14.18
N GLN A 12 0.61 3.89 -13.88
CA GLN A 12 1.86 3.14 -13.74
C GLN A 12 2.86 3.88 -12.84
N SER A 13 2.33 4.40 -11.72
CA SER A 13 3.08 5.31 -10.85
C SER A 13 4.34 4.66 -10.25
N ILE A 14 4.31 3.34 -10.01
CA ILE A 14 5.46 2.57 -9.51
C ILE A 14 5.90 1.52 -10.51
N ALA A 15 5.01 0.61 -10.88
CA ALA A 15 5.29 -0.48 -11.81
C ALA A 15 4.14 -0.61 -12.81
N PHE A 16 4.37 -1.38 -13.88
CA PHE A 16 3.36 -1.66 -14.90
C PHE A 16 2.08 -2.25 -14.29
N GLY A 17 2.20 -3.17 -13.33
CA GLY A 17 1.07 -3.78 -12.62
C GLY A 17 0.36 -2.86 -11.61
N GLY A 18 0.82 -1.62 -11.42
CA GLY A 18 0.30 -0.68 -10.43
C GLY A 18 1.20 -0.57 -9.20
N TYR A 19 0.63 -0.63 -8.00
CA TYR A 19 1.38 -0.48 -6.76
C TYR A 19 0.78 -1.29 -5.60
N HIS A 20 1.66 -1.76 -4.72
CA HIS A 20 1.30 -2.24 -3.38
C HIS A 20 2.29 -1.65 -2.38
N VAL A 21 1.82 -0.69 -1.59
CA VAL A 21 2.62 0.07 -0.64
C VAL A 21 2.05 -0.11 0.75
N VAL A 22 2.87 -0.63 1.65
CA VAL A 22 2.53 -0.74 3.08
C VAL A 22 3.36 0.28 3.85
N LEU A 23 2.69 1.18 4.56
CA LEU A 23 3.34 2.13 5.47
C LEU A 23 3.04 1.71 6.91
N ALA A 24 4.06 1.70 7.77
CA ALA A 24 3.91 1.41 9.18
C ALA A 24 4.61 2.42 10.08
N ARG A 25 3.99 2.79 11.21
CA ARG A 25 4.68 3.45 12.33
C ARG A 25 5.03 2.43 13.39
N ARG A 26 6.10 2.72 14.14
CA ARG A 26 6.61 1.90 15.26
C ARG A 26 7.18 0.54 14.85
N LEU A 27 7.40 0.33 13.55
CA LEU A 27 8.13 -0.82 13.01
C LEU A 27 9.39 -0.34 12.30
N SER A 28 10.49 -1.07 12.45
CA SER A 28 11.67 -0.90 11.59
C SER A 28 11.38 -1.46 10.19
N PRO A 29 12.14 -1.06 9.16
CA PRO A 29 12.07 -1.67 7.82
C PRO A 29 12.15 -3.19 7.84
N GLN A 30 13.06 -3.75 8.63
CA GLN A 30 13.27 -5.20 8.72
C GLN A 30 12.10 -5.90 9.42
N GLU A 31 11.54 -5.31 10.46
CA GLU A 31 10.37 -5.86 11.15
C GLU A 31 9.13 -5.82 10.26
N LEU A 32 8.93 -4.73 9.52
CA LEU A 32 7.85 -4.64 8.53
C LEU A 32 7.98 -5.74 7.47
N ALA A 33 9.18 -5.92 6.90
CA ALA A 33 9.43 -6.96 5.90
C ALA A 33 9.13 -8.37 6.43
N LYS A 34 9.56 -8.69 7.65
CA LYS A 34 9.29 -10.00 8.28
C LYS A 34 7.80 -10.26 8.46
N ARG A 35 7.05 -9.25 8.90
CA ARG A 35 5.61 -9.38 9.08
C ARG A 35 4.86 -9.51 7.76
N LEU A 36 5.36 -8.86 6.70
CA LEU A 36 4.81 -9.04 5.36
C LEU A 36 5.12 -10.43 4.80
N ALA A 37 6.32 -10.96 5.02
CA ALA A 37 6.66 -12.35 4.66
C ALA A 37 5.70 -13.35 5.32
N ALA A 38 5.44 -13.18 6.62
CA ALA A 38 4.48 -13.99 7.37
C ALA A 38 3.01 -13.78 6.96
N ALA A 39 2.71 -12.73 6.19
CA ALA A 39 1.36 -12.45 5.70
C ALA A 39 1.10 -13.04 4.30
N LEU A 40 2.09 -13.62 3.62
CA LEU A 40 1.88 -14.27 2.33
C LEU A 40 0.94 -15.50 2.46
N ARG A 41 0.10 -15.72 1.45
CA ARG A 41 -0.90 -16.81 1.39
C ARG A 41 -0.36 -18.08 0.74
N TYR A 42 0.88 -18.43 1.05
CA TYR A 42 1.47 -19.69 0.59
C TYR A 42 1.36 -20.78 1.67
N ASP A 43 1.35 -22.03 1.23
CA ASP A 43 1.39 -23.19 2.13
C ASP A 43 2.74 -23.33 2.86
N THR A 44 3.77 -22.65 2.35
CA THR A 44 5.14 -22.66 2.90
C THR A 44 5.45 -21.33 3.58
N GLU A 45 6.14 -21.39 4.73
CA GLU A 45 6.65 -20.19 5.40
C GLU A 45 7.65 -19.46 4.49
N HIS A 46 7.64 -18.14 4.51
CA HIS A 46 8.57 -17.32 3.74
C HIS A 46 9.53 -16.57 4.65
N ILE A 47 10.80 -16.53 4.26
CA ILE A 47 11.86 -15.78 4.93
C ILE A 47 12.20 -14.51 4.15
N VAL A 48 12.83 -13.57 4.85
CA VAL A 48 13.29 -12.31 4.26
C VAL A 48 14.78 -12.44 3.92
N VAL A 49 15.10 -12.39 2.63
CA VAL A 49 16.48 -12.48 2.11
C VAL A 49 16.93 -11.11 1.62
N PRO A 50 17.88 -10.43 2.30
CA PRO A 50 18.41 -9.16 1.83
C PRO A 50 19.22 -9.32 0.54
N VAL A 51 18.92 -8.50 -0.46
CA VAL A 51 19.59 -8.54 -1.77
C VAL A 51 20.40 -7.29 -2.09
N GLY A 52 20.44 -6.32 -1.17
CA GLY A 52 21.19 -5.07 -1.32
C GLY A 52 20.31 -3.94 -1.83
N ASP A 53 20.91 -2.93 -2.47
CA ASP A 53 20.20 -1.75 -2.92
C ASP A 53 19.80 -1.88 -4.40
N HIS A 54 18.50 -1.80 -4.68
CA HIS A 54 17.96 -2.00 -6.04
C HIS A 54 17.00 -0.88 -6.45
N THR A 55 17.01 -0.57 -7.76
CA THR A 55 15.86 0.08 -8.42
C THR A 55 14.70 -0.91 -8.55
N GLY A 56 13.52 -0.46 -8.95
CA GLY A 56 12.39 -1.36 -9.20
C GLY A 56 12.68 -2.33 -10.33
N ALA A 57 13.26 -1.84 -11.43
CA ALA A 57 13.64 -2.65 -12.58
C ALA A 57 14.70 -3.69 -12.23
N SER A 58 15.78 -3.29 -11.57
CA SER A 58 16.85 -4.23 -11.19
C SER A 58 16.43 -5.24 -10.10
N LEU A 59 15.36 -4.97 -9.36
CA LEU A 59 14.80 -5.95 -8.41
C LEU A 59 13.93 -6.97 -9.16
N LEU A 60 13.12 -6.52 -10.13
CA LEU A 60 12.35 -7.41 -11.00
C LEU A 60 13.26 -8.33 -11.84
N GLU A 61 14.39 -7.83 -12.32
CA GLU A 61 15.39 -8.64 -13.05
C GLU A 61 16.06 -9.73 -12.19
N LEU A 62 16.01 -9.60 -10.86
CA LEU A 62 16.58 -10.57 -9.93
C LEU A 62 15.61 -11.73 -9.62
N MET A 63 14.32 -11.53 -9.87
CA MET A 63 13.28 -12.53 -9.63
C MET A 63 13.31 -13.56 -10.75
N ASP A 64 13.31 -14.85 -10.39
CA ASP A 64 13.36 -15.95 -11.34
C ASP A 64 11.96 -16.40 -11.75
N ASP A 65 10.96 -16.26 -10.86
CA ASP A 65 9.56 -16.60 -11.10
C ASP A 65 8.64 -15.37 -11.09
N TYR A 66 7.54 -15.45 -11.83
CA TYR A 66 6.50 -14.43 -11.87
C TYR A 66 5.76 -14.30 -10.54
N ASP A 67 5.79 -15.36 -9.72
CA ASP A 67 5.16 -15.41 -8.40
C ASP A 67 6.09 -14.87 -7.29
N ASP A 68 7.37 -14.63 -7.58
CA ASP A 68 8.32 -14.10 -6.59
C ASP A 68 7.91 -12.70 -6.12
N VAL A 69 8.00 -12.46 -4.81
CA VAL A 69 7.69 -11.15 -4.21
C VAL A 69 8.95 -10.52 -3.64
N GLY A 70 9.26 -9.31 -4.09
CA GLY A 70 10.36 -8.51 -3.57
C GLY A 70 9.86 -7.20 -3.00
N LEU A 71 10.50 -6.75 -1.92
CA LEU A 71 10.16 -5.51 -1.26
C LEU A 71 11.32 -4.53 -1.35
N ARG A 72 11.04 -3.29 -1.76
CA ARG A 72 11.95 -2.15 -1.53
C ARG A 72 11.51 -1.38 -0.30
N LEU A 73 12.44 -1.12 0.61
CA LEU A 73 12.18 -0.65 1.96
C LEU A 73 12.74 0.76 2.15
N GLY A 74 12.05 1.56 2.97
CA GLY A 74 12.56 2.86 3.39
C GLY A 74 11.82 3.45 4.58
N SER A 75 12.17 4.68 4.94
CA SER A 75 11.50 5.41 6.01
C SER A 75 11.44 6.91 5.69
N VAL A 76 10.33 7.55 6.07
CA VAL A 76 10.09 8.97 5.88
C VAL A 76 9.06 9.48 6.89
N GLY A 77 9.25 10.67 7.48
CA GLY A 77 8.22 11.30 8.31
C GLY A 77 7.69 10.46 9.48
N GLY A 78 8.53 9.62 10.09
CA GLY A 78 8.14 8.69 11.15
C GLY A 78 7.42 7.41 10.70
N TRP A 79 7.19 7.26 9.39
CA TRP A 79 6.72 6.03 8.77
C TRP A 79 7.89 5.24 8.20
N THR A 80 7.84 3.94 8.35
CA THR A 80 8.54 2.96 7.52
C THR A 80 7.62 2.58 6.37
N TYR A 81 8.16 2.34 5.18
CA TYR A 81 7.38 1.85 4.05
C TYR A 81 8.05 0.65 3.37
N ALA A 82 7.22 -0.21 2.80
CA ALA A 82 7.60 -1.29 1.91
C ALA A 82 6.80 -1.16 0.61
N VAL A 83 7.49 -1.22 -0.52
CA VAL A 83 6.88 -1.25 -1.85
C VAL A 83 7.12 -2.62 -2.45
N ALA A 84 6.06 -3.33 -2.81
CA ALA A 84 6.16 -4.67 -3.39
C ALA A 84 6.35 -4.62 -4.91
N TYR A 85 7.12 -5.59 -5.42
CA TYR A 85 7.43 -5.85 -6.82
C TYR A 85 7.29 -7.35 -7.08
N GLY A 86 7.08 -7.72 -8.34
CA GLY A 86 6.86 -9.11 -8.75
C GLY A 86 5.41 -9.55 -8.53
N GLY A 87 5.23 -10.79 -8.11
CA GLY A 87 3.95 -11.50 -8.03
C GLY A 87 3.02 -11.07 -6.90
N TRP A 88 3.19 -9.89 -6.28
CA TRP A 88 2.38 -9.49 -5.12
C TRP A 88 0.84 -9.51 -5.26
N PRO A 89 0.21 -9.33 -6.45
CA PRO A 89 -1.24 -9.27 -6.54
C PRO A 89 -1.91 -10.52 -5.98
N ALA A 90 -2.85 -10.34 -5.06
CA ALA A 90 -3.58 -11.41 -4.36
C ALA A 90 -2.75 -12.36 -3.46
N GLU A 91 -1.42 -12.20 -3.39
CA GLU A 91 -0.56 -13.07 -2.58
C GLU A 91 -0.57 -12.71 -1.10
N PHE A 92 -0.91 -11.48 -0.74
CA PHE A 92 -0.97 -11.07 0.66
C PHE A 92 -2.31 -11.43 1.33
N GLY A 93 -2.20 -12.01 2.51
CA GLY A 93 -3.26 -12.19 3.50
C GLY A 93 -3.78 -10.87 4.06
N PRO A 94 -4.80 -10.93 4.94
CA PRO A 94 -5.19 -9.76 5.71
C PRO A 94 -3.99 -9.18 6.47
N LEU A 95 -3.75 -7.87 6.38
CA LEU A 95 -2.63 -7.22 7.08
C LEU A 95 -2.88 -6.98 8.58
N THR A 96 -3.99 -7.50 9.10
CA THR A 96 -4.33 -7.47 10.52
C THR A 96 -3.16 -7.93 11.42
N PRO A 97 -2.49 -9.08 11.18
CA PRO A 97 -1.35 -9.51 12.00
C PRO A 97 -0.13 -8.59 11.91
N VAL A 98 0.06 -7.89 10.78
CA VAL A 98 1.18 -6.94 10.60
C VAL A 98 1.09 -5.78 11.59
N SER A 99 -0.14 -5.39 11.97
CA SER A 99 -0.40 -4.29 12.90
C SER A 99 -0.27 -4.62 14.40
N LEU A 100 -0.02 -5.88 14.76
CA LEU A 100 0.06 -6.31 16.17
C LEU A 100 1.16 -5.60 16.97
N GLY A 101 0.98 -5.49 18.28
CA GLY A 101 1.94 -4.81 19.14
C GLY A 101 1.83 -3.29 19.02
N GLY A 102 0.62 -2.81 18.74
CA GLY A 102 0.30 -1.38 18.62
C GLY A 102 0.96 -0.68 17.43
N ALA A 103 1.24 -1.36 16.32
CA ALA A 103 1.73 -0.70 15.10
C ALA A 103 0.55 -0.07 14.33
N ASP A 104 0.75 1.14 13.81
CA ASP A 104 -0.19 1.75 12.85
C ASP A 104 0.23 1.29 11.46
N VAL A 105 -0.66 0.64 10.69
CA VAL A 105 -0.34 0.10 9.35
C VAL A 105 -1.36 0.59 8.34
N CYS A 106 -0.89 1.26 7.28
CA CYS A 106 -1.70 1.68 6.14
C CYS A 106 -1.31 0.87 4.90
N LEU A 107 -2.30 0.38 4.16
CA LEU A 107 -2.14 -0.22 2.84
C LEU A 107 -2.67 0.75 1.79
N LEU A 108 -1.88 0.96 0.75
CA LEU A 108 -2.29 1.55 -0.51
C LEU A 108 -2.02 0.52 -1.60
N GLU A 109 -3.05 0.09 -2.28
CA GLU A 109 -2.96 -0.96 -3.30
C GLU A 109 -3.71 -0.55 -4.57
N TYR A 110 -3.14 -0.85 -5.73
CA TYR A 110 -3.83 -0.76 -7.00
C TYR A 110 -3.22 -1.72 -8.00
N GLU A 111 -4.04 -2.65 -8.51
CA GLU A 111 -3.67 -3.54 -9.60
C GLU A 111 -4.22 -2.97 -10.92
N GLU A 112 -3.43 -2.10 -11.57
CA GLU A 112 -3.92 -1.30 -12.72
C GLU A 112 -4.24 -2.17 -13.94
N GLU A 113 -3.53 -3.28 -14.12
CA GLU A 113 -3.61 -4.17 -15.30
C GLU A 113 -4.15 -5.58 -14.96
N ASN A 114 -5.06 -5.71 -13.99
CA ASN A 114 -5.71 -6.99 -13.59
C ASN A 114 -6.63 -7.59 -14.69
N GLY A 115 -6.83 -6.91 -15.83
CA GLY A 115 -7.84 -7.30 -16.84
C GLY A 115 -9.30 -7.17 -16.37
N LYS A 116 -9.53 -6.90 -15.07
CA LYS A 116 -10.79 -6.46 -14.46
C LYS A 116 -10.61 -5.02 -13.93
N PRO A 117 -11.66 -4.19 -13.94
CA PRO A 117 -11.60 -2.85 -13.36
C PRO A 117 -11.67 -2.93 -11.83
N VAL A 118 -10.55 -3.27 -11.19
CA VAL A 118 -10.41 -3.21 -9.73
C VAL A 118 -10.10 -1.76 -9.34
N PRO A 119 -10.83 -1.14 -8.40
CA PRO A 119 -10.49 0.19 -7.93
C PRO A 119 -9.24 0.14 -7.05
N PRO A 120 -8.41 1.21 -7.03
CA PRO A 120 -7.38 1.37 -6.02
C PRO A 120 -8.00 1.32 -4.62
N GLN A 121 -7.29 0.78 -3.64
CA GLN A 121 -7.79 0.53 -2.29
C GLN A 121 -6.91 1.19 -1.24
N PHE A 122 -7.56 1.57 -0.14
CA PHE A 122 -6.91 1.97 1.09
C PHE A 122 -7.43 1.13 2.26
N ALA A 123 -6.54 0.73 3.16
CA ALA A 123 -6.91 0.16 4.45
C ALA A 123 -5.98 0.63 5.56
N TYR A 124 -6.52 0.79 6.77
CA TYR A 124 -5.81 1.18 7.97
C TYR A 124 -6.08 0.17 9.10
N PHE A 125 -4.99 -0.33 9.68
CA PHE A 125 -4.99 -1.32 10.74
C PHE A 125 -4.22 -0.81 11.95
N HIS A 126 -4.69 -1.19 13.14
CA HIS A 126 -3.99 -0.95 14.39
C HIS A 126 -4.26 -2.09 15.38
N ASP A 127 -3.19 -2.68 15.91
CA ASP A 127 -3.23 -3.72 16.94
C ASP A 127 -4.18 -4.89 16.63
N GLY A 128 -4.07 -5.44 15.42
CA GLY A 128 -4.87 -6.58 15.01
C GLY A 128 -6.32 -6.23 14.68
N ARG A 129 -6.63 -4.97 14.37
CA ARG A 129 -7.99 -4.53 13.99
C ARG A 129 -7.98 -3.66 12.75
N LEU A 130 -8.93 -3.90 11.85
CA LEU A 130 -9.24 -2.98 10.75
C LEU A 130 -10.00 -1.78 11.31
N LEU A 131 -9.47 -0.58 11.11
CA LEU A 131 -10.06 0.67 11.61
C LEU A 131 -10.70 1.52 10.49
N ALA A 132 -10.16 1.46 9.27
CA ALA A 132 -10.77 2.11 8.10
C ALA A 132 -10.40 1.36 6.81
N ALA A 133 -11.33 1.12 5.90
CA ALA A 133 -11.07 0.64 4.54
C ALA A 133 -12.11 1.18 3.55
N PHE A 134 -11.68 1.47 2.33
CA PHE A 134 -12.54 1.89 1.23
C PHE A 134 -11.80 1.80 -0.10
N ASN A 135 -12.55 1.79 -1.20
CA ASN A 135 -11.97 1.98 -2.52
C ASN A 135 -11.75 3.48 -2.81
N LEU A 136 -10.59 3.83 -3.33
CA LEU A 136 -10.14 5.20 -3.57
C LEU A 136 -10.86 5.87 -4.77
N HIS A 137 -11.71 5.15 -5.52
CA HIS A 137 -12.65 5.73 -6.48
C HIS A 137 -13.97 6.17 -5.83
N MET A 138 -14.27 5.74 -4.60
CA MET A 138 -15.49 6.04 -3.85
C MET A 138 -16.79 5.73 -4.61
N ASP A 139 -16.78 4.73 -5.50
CA ASP A 139 -17.86 4.51 -6.47
C ASP A 139 -18.80 3.33 -6.12
N GLY A 140 -18.75 2.81 -4.88
CA GLY A 140 -19.57 1.66 -4.47
C GLY A 140 -19.10 0.32 -5.04
N SER A 141 -18.16 0.32 -5.99
CA SER A 141 -17.68 -0.91 -6.59
C SER A 141 -16.96 -1.77 -5.56
N TRP A 142 -16.99 -3.08 -5.79
CA TRP A 142 -16.35 -4.07 -4.92
C TRP A 142 -16.84 -4.05 -3.46
N GLY A 143 -18.08 -3.61 -3.23
CA GLY A 143 -18.74 -3.65 -1.93
C GLY A 143 -18.49 -2.44 -1.03
N TYR A 144 -17.67 -1.48 -1.47
CA TYR A 144 -17.34 -0.28 -0.68
C TYR A 144 -18.27 0.89 -1.00
N GLU A 145 -19.46 0.93 -0.39
CA GLU A 145 -20.37 2.09 -0.50
C GLU A 145 -19.91 3.30 0.32
N LYS A 146 -19.08 3.07 1.33
CA LYS A 146 -18.58 4.06 2.30
C LYS A 146 -17.30 3.56 2.96
N VAL A 147 -16.70 4.37 3.83
CA VAL A 147 -15.61 3.90 4.71
C VAL A 147 -16.13 2.83 5.67
N GLU A 148 -15.52 1.66 5.62
CA GLU A 148 -15.77 0.52 6.51
C GLU A 148 -14.71 0.44 7.62
N GLY A 149 -15.01 -0.22 8.74
CA GLY A 149 -14.07 -0.41 9.85
C GLY A 149 -14.64 0.03 11.20
N ASP A 150 -13.77 0.50 12.09
CA ASP A 150 -14.15 0.99 13.40
C ASP A 150 -15.06 2.22 13.28
N PRO A 151 -16.23 2.26 13.94
CA PRO A 151 -17.22 3.32 13.71
C PRO A 151 -16.70 4.75 13.92
N ALA A 152 -15.83 4.96 14.91
CA ALA A 152 -15.33 6.30 15.21
C ALA A 152 -14.31 6.76 14.17
N THR A 153 -13.41 5.87 13.75
CA THR A 153 -12.40 6.19 12.74
C THR A 153 -13.02 6.33 11.36
N ALA A 154 -13.89 5.38 10.98
CA ALA A 154 -14.59 5.39 9.70
C ALA A 154 -15.45 6.63 9.51
N ALA A 155 -16.23 7.04 10.53
CA ALA A 155 -17.07 8.24 10.45
C ALA A 155 -16.25 9.52 10.24
N ARG A 156 -15.14 9.68 10.98
CA ARG A 156 -14.27 10.86 10.83
C ARG A 156 -13.61 10.92 9.44
N LEU A 157 -13.19 9.78 8.91
CA LEU A 157 -12.59 9.73 7.57
C LEU A 157 -13.63 9.98 6.47
N GLN A 158 -14.85 9.42 6.62
CA GLN A 158 -15.97 9.69 5.74
C GLN A 158 -16.35 11.19 5.71
N GLU A 159 -16.34 11.87 6.86
CA GLU A 159 -16.58 13.31 6.95
C GLU A 159 -15.55 14.10 6.14
N ARG A 160 -14.27 13.73 6.23
CA ARG A 160 -13.20 14.38 5.45
C ARG A 160 -13.33 14.14 3.94
N LEU A 161 -13.65 12.91 3.54
CA LEU A 161 -13.91 12.58 2.13
C LEU A 161 -15.10 13.40 1.60
N THR A 162 -16.17 13.51 2.38
CA THR A 162 -17.36 14.31 2.03
C THR A 162 -17.02 15.79 1.93
N ALA A 163 -16.24 16.33 2.86
CA ALA A 163 -15.78 17.71 2.83
C ALA A 163 -14.86 18.01 1.63
N ALA A 164 -14.15 17.00 1.12
CA ALA A 164 -13.37 17.07 -0.12
C ALA A 164 -14.23 16.89 -1.40
N GLY A 165 -15.55 16.76 -1.25
CA GLY A 165 -16.50 16.60 -2.35
C GLY A 165 -16.60 15.18 -2.90
N LEU A 166 -16.29 14.15 -2.10
CA LEU A 166 -16.39 12.75 -2.52
C LEU A 166 -17.56 12.03 -1.81
N PRO A 167 -18.27 11.11 -2.49
CA PRO A 167 -18.08 10.72 -3.90
C PRO A 167 -18.58 11.78 -4.89
N ASP A 168 -17.95 11.84 -6.07
CA ASP A 168 -18.37 12.69 -7.19
C ASP A 168 -18.37 11.85 -8.48
N PRO A 169 -19.54 11.37 -8.94
CA PRO A 169 -19.63 10.48 -10.10
C PRO A 169 -19.33 11.17 -11.44
N GLU A 170 -19.43 12.50 -11.50
CA GLU A 170 -19.14 13.27 -12.72
C GLU A 170 -17.64 13.57 -12.86
N ARG A 171 -16.90 13.49 -11.75
CA ARG A 171 -15.47 13.74 -11.71
C ARG A 171 -14.68 12.59 -12.32
N ASN A 172 -13.59 12.93 -13.01
CA ASN A 172 -12.68 11.94 -13.56
C ASN A 172 -12.14 11.02 -12.45
N ARG A 173 -12.17 9.69 -12.66
CA ARG A 173 -11.71 8.70 -11.66
C ARG A 173 -10.30 8.95 -11.13
N ARG A 174 -9.38 9.43 -11.98
CA ARG A 174 -8.01 9.77 -11.55
C ARG A 174 -7.99 10.95 -10.59
N GLU A 175 -8.85 11.93 -10.80
CA GLU A 175 -8.96 13.07 -9.89
C GLU A 175 -9.64 12.70 -8.59
N VAL A 176 -10.64 11.81 -8.62
CA VAL A 176 -11.24 11.23 -7.42
C VAL A 176 -10.20 10.45 -6.63
N HIS A 177 -9.44 9.57 -7.29
CA HIS A 177 -8.33 8.83 -6.69
C HIS A 177 -7.30 9.78 -6.04
N ARG A 178 -6.87 10.81 -6.77
CA ARG A 178 -5.93 11.81 -6.24
C ARG A 178 -6.49 12.57 -5.03
N ALA A 179 -7.77 12.95 -5.06
CA ALA A 179 -8.42 13.65 -3.96
C ALA A 179 -8.56 12.74 -2.72
N ALA A 180 -8.95 11.47 -2.92
CA ALA A 180 -9.04 10.49 -1.85
C ALA A 180 -7.68 10.22 -1.19
N LEU A 181 -6.61 10.07 -2.00
CA LEU A 181 -5.24 9.97 -1.49
C LEU A 181 -4.85 11.20 -0.67
N GLY A 182 -5.20 12.40 -1.11
CA GLY A 182 -4.93 13.64 -0.37
C GLY A 182 -5.62 13.69 0.99
N VAL A 183 -6.87 13.20 1.08
CA VAL A 183 -7.59 13.08 2.36
C VAL A 183 -6.91 12.09 3.30
N VAL A 184 -6.50 10.92 2.79
CA VAL A 184 -5.77 9.91 3.57
C VAL A 184 -4.41 10.47 4.03
N GLU A 185 -3.70 11.15 3.14
CA GLU A 185 -2.41 11.80 3.40
C GLU A 185 -2.52 12.75 4.59
N GLU A 186 -3.49 13.68 4.56
CA GLU A 186 -3.71 14.64 5.63
C GLU A 186 -4.17 13.95 6.93
N PHE A 187 -5.12 13.02 6.85
CA PHE A 187 -5.75 12.40 8.02
C PHE A 187 -4.76 11.60 8.88
N PHE A 188 -3.84 10.88 8.24
CA PHE A 188 -2.83 10.06 8.93
C PHE A 188 -1.45 10.72 9.02
N GLY A 189 -1.26 11.84 8.31
CA GLY A 189 0.06 12.42 8.09
C GLY A 189 0.97 11.44 7.34
N LEU A 190 0.45 10.85 6.25
CA LEU A 190 1.26 9.99 5.38
C LEU A 190 2.14 10.86 4.49
N THR A 191 3.26 10.29 4.07
CA THR A 191 4.05 10.87 2.99
C THR A 191 4.89 9.77 2.36
N LEU A 192 5.19 9.89 1.07
CA LEU A 192 5.90 8.86 0.33
C LEU A 192 6.82 9.52 -0.71
N PRO A 193 8.15 9.29 -0.65
CA PRO A 193 9.08 9.99 -1.53
C PRO A 193 9.01 9.41 -2.93
N ARG A 194 8.69 10.23 -3.94
CA ARG A 194 8.51 9.77 -5.32
C ARG A 194 9.82 9.35 -5.94
N ASP A 195 10.82 10.23 -5.94
CA ASP A 195 12.07 9.98 -6.67
C ASP A 195 12.81 8.71 -6.19
N PRO A 196 13.03 8.48 -4.89
CA PRO A 196 13.67 7.26 -4.41
C PRO A 196 12.90 5.98 -4.79
N ILE A 197 11.58 6.04 -4.84
CA ILE A 197 10.75 4.89 -5.19
C ILE A 197 10.76 4.69 -6.71
N VAL A 198 10.53 5.72 -7.52
CA VAL A 198 10.36 5.54 -8.96
C VAL A 198 11.69 5.29 -9.66
N SER A 199 12.74 6.03 -9.33
CA SER A 199 14.01 6.02 -10.06
C SER A 199 15.23 5.69 -9.19
N GLY A 200 15.11 5.83 -7.87
CA GLY A 200 16.21 5.58 -6.94
C GLY A 200 16.44 4.10 -6.62
N THR A 201 17.59 3.87 -6.00
CA THR A 201 17.92 2.61 -5.35
C THR A 201 17.49 2.65 -3.89
N LEU A 202 16.89 1.56 -3.41
CA LEU A 202 16.48 1.38 -2.03
C LEU A 202 16.93 0.01 -1.53
N PRO A 203 17.20 -0.16 -0.23
CA PRO A 203 17.40 -1.48 0.37
C PRO A 203 16.24 -2.40 0.00
N ALA A 204 16.58 -3.57 -0.52
CA ALA A 204 15.65 -4.53 -1.05
C ALA A 204 15.82 -5.90 -0.41
N VAL A 205 14.72 -6.64 -0.36
CA VAL A 205 14.64 -8.01 0.12
C VAL A 205 13.78 -8.83 -0.83
N LEU A 206 14.09 -10.12 -0.96
CA LEU A 206 13.20 -11.12 -1.54
C LEU A 206 12.46 -11.86 -0.41
N LEU A 207 11.22 -12.24 -0.69
CA LEU A 207 10.41 -13.11 0.15
C LEU A 207 10.51 -14.50 -0.46
N GLU A 208 11.37 -15.35 0.09
CA GLU A 208 11.66 -16.69 -0.44
C GLU A 208 11.05 -17.76 0.46
N PRO A 209 10.61 -18.90 -0.09
CA PRO A 209 10.23 -20.07 0.71
C PRO A 209 11.36 -20.49 1.65
N ALA A 210 11.02 -20.81 2.90
CA ALA A 210 11.95 -21.23 3.96
C ALA A 210 12.59 -22.61 3.73
#